data_AF-A0A535Q7Y2-F1
#
_entry.id   AF-A0A535Q7Y2-F1
#
_cell.length_a   1.000
_cell.length_b   1.000
_cell.length_c   1.000
_cell.angle_alpha   90.00
_cell.angle_beta   90.00
_cell.angle_gamma   90.00
#
_symmetry.space_group_name_H-M   'P 1'
#
loop_
_entity.id
_entity.type
_entity.pdbx_description
1 polymer ?
#
loop_
_entity_poly.entity_id
_entity_poly.type
_entity_poly.pdbx_seq_one_letter_code
_entity_poly.pdbx_strand_id
1 'polypeptide(L)'
;MSGSLGCLAERVSLSLSRRPLRHGRPECWRPAAETTAAVCPSPRRYHALRGKPIHGVAVIRERVASAYNWFDERTAVRSLVRKGLYEAVPVRGSWFYTLGSATLILILLQLITGIFLTMLYVPSVTEAWASLEFLKQHDAFGSIVRGIHLWSAYVLLFVLGLHMIRTFFSGSYKRPRELNWVTGTGLFVLVLGMAITGAFLPWDQAAYWTAVVVTNIPAYTPLIGSFVRALWRGGDFVGPVTLVRTFGIHVWLIPVILFPLIGAHLALLRKHGEHGSYVNYLGAYRAREGVDVPPAPKQRPIEPPYPAAPSEEVWAAPLETEDFYPHQTFKDGIVSAVLVVVVFVLAVAIGAPLEAIADPSTTNYTPVPEWFYLP
;
A
#
# COMPACT_ATOMS: atom_id res chain seq x y z
N MET A 1 -4.76 75.00 42.30
CA MET A 1 -3.92 75.31 41.12
C MET A 1 -4.35 74.34 40.02
N SER A 2 -5.44 74.61 39.29
CA SER A 2 -5.49 75.31 37.99
C SER A 2 -4.36 74.92 37.03
N GLY A 3 -4.73 74.34 35.88
CA GLY A 3 -3.84 74.00 34.77
C GLY A 3 -4.54 73.15 33.72
N SER A 4 -5.38 73.77 32.89
CA SER A 4 -5.88 73.22 31.63
C SER A 4 -4.75 73.11 30.60
N LEU A 5 -4.91 72.21 29.63
CA LEU A 5 -4.49 72.39 28.22
C LEU A 5 -5.12 71.25 27.40
N GLY A 6 -5.82 71.63 26.33
CA GLY A 6 -6.58 70.73 25.48
C GLY A 6 -5.94 70.46 24.11
N CYS A 7 -6.57 69.49 23.43
CA CYS A 7 -6.77 69.32 21.99
C CYS A 7 -5.54 69.25 21.05
N LEU A 8 -5.41 68.14 20.31
CA LEU A 8 -5.79 68.07 18.88
C LEU A 8 -5.49 66.68 18.32
N ALA A 9 -6.54 65.94 17.96
CA ALA A 9 -6.46 64.72 17.17
C ALA A 9 -6.53 65.10 15.68
N GLU A 10 -5.42 64.95 14.97
CA GLU A 10 -5.34 65.21 13.54
C GLU A 10 -5.86 63.99 12.76
N ARG A 11 -7.07 64.12 12.18
CA ARG A 11 -7.62 63.14 11.24
C ARG A 11 -6.99 63.37 9.87
N VAL A 12 -6.14 62.45 9.44
CA VAL A 12 -5.66 62.39 8.05
C VAL A 12 -6.79 61.87 7.16
N SER A 13 -7.37 62.75 6.33
CA SER A 13 -8.35 62.41 5.31
C SER A 13 -7.65 62.14 3.98
N LEU A 14 -7.55 60.87 3.58
CA LEU A 14 -7.06 60.50 2.26
C LEU A 14 -8.19 60.60 1.22
N SER A 15 -8.06 61.57 0.32
CA SER A 15 -8.89 61.77 -0.87
C SER A 15 -8.53 60.74 -1.94
N LEU A 16 -9.40 59.76 -2.19
CA LEU A 16 -9.27 58.82 -3.30
C LEU A 16 -10.04 59.33 -4.52
N SER A 17 -9.31 59.67 -5.59
CA SER A 17 -9.86 60.04 -6.90
C SER A 17 -10.53 58.83 -7.56
N ARG A 18 -11.84 58.90 -7.79
CA ARG A 18 -12.57 57.93 -8.62
C ARG A 18 -12.40 58.29 -10.09
N ARG A 19 -11.42 57.68 -10.78
CA ARG A 19 -11.37 57.65 -12.25
C ARG A 19 -11.86 56.28 -12.76
N PRO A 20 -12.79 56.22 -13.72
CA PRO A 20 -13.22 54.96 -14.33
C PRO A 20 -12.13 54.42 -15.25
N LEU A 21 -11.80 53.13 -15.11
CA LEU A 21 -10.91 52.41 -16.04
C LEU A 21 -11.64 52.22 -17.37
N ARG A 22 -11.23 52.97 -18.39
CA ARG A 22 -11.68 52.84 -19.78
C ARG A 22 -11.02 51.61 -20.41
N HIS A 23 -11.81 50.67 -20.92
CA HIS A 23 -11.31 49.62 -21.82
C HIS A 23 -10.74 50.25 -23.09
N GLY A 24 -9.42 50.15 -23.28
CA GLY A 24 -8.76 50.53 -24.51
C GLY A 24 -9.09 49.56 -25.64
N ARG A 25 -9.77 50.05 -26.69
CA ARG A 25 -9.70 49.46 -28.03
C ARG A 25 -8.41 49.98 -28.69
N PRO A 26 -7.67 49.17 -29.46
CA PRO A 26 -6.56 49.69 -30.24
C PRO A 26 -7.10 50.54 -31.40
N GLU A 27 -6.76 51.83 -31.40
CA GLU A 27 -6.99 52.75 -32.51
C GLU A 27 -6.06 52.39 -33.67
N CYS A 28 -6.65 52.12 -34.84
CA CYS A 28 -5.92 51.91 -36.07
C CYS A 28 -5.69 53.29 -36.73
N TRP A 29 -4.42 53.67 -36.82
CA TRP A 29 -3.95 54.90 -37.47
C TRP A 29 -4.31 54.89 -38.97
N ARG A 30 -4.84 55.99 -39.50
CA ARG A 30 -4.97 56.25 -40.94
C ARG A 30 -4.28 57.56 -41.30
N PRO A 31 -3.44 57.62 -42.34
CA PRO A 31 -3.24 58.83 -43.11
C PRO A 31 -4.19 58.86 -44.32
N ALA A 32 -4.57 60.07 -44.71
CA ALA A 32 -5.42 60.36 -45.85
C ALA A 32 -4.60 60.54 -47.13
N ALA A 33 -4.97 59.88 -48.22
CA ALA A 33 -5.16 60.45 -49.57
C ALA A 33 -5.40 59.36 -50.62
N GLU A 34 -6.40 59.61 -51.46
CA GLU A 34 -6.60 59.17 -52.86
C GLU A 34 -6.79 57.69 -53.26
N THR A 35 -8.06 57.41 -53.58
CA THR A 35 -8.55 56.72 -54.79
C THR A 35 -7.76 55.51 -55.29
N THR A 36 -8.18 54.32 -54.86
CA THR A 36 -8.62 53.22 -55.73
C THR A 36 -9.44 52.25 -54.86
N ALA A 37 -10.51 51.68 -55.43
CA ALA A 37 -11.39 50.75 -54.73
C ALA A 37 -10.62 49.48 -54.32
N ALA A 38 -10.12 49.45 -53.07
CA ALA A 38 -9.57 48.24 -52.48
C ALA A 38 -10.71 47.28 -52.16
N VAL A 39 -10.87 46.26 -53.00
CA VAL A 39 -11.68 45.08 -52.72
C VAL A 39 -11.11 44.41 -51.45
N CYS A 40 -11.80 44.54 -50.32
CA CYS A 40 -11.50 43.72 -49.15
C CYS A 40 -11.72 42.25 -49.51
N PRO A 41 -10.72 41.35 -49.38
CA PRO A 41 -11.00 39.93 -49.49
C PRO A 41 -11.92 39.54 -48.34
N SER A 42 -13.01 38.82 -48.64
CA SER A 42 -13.86 38.24 -47.61
C SER A 42 -12.99 37.40 -46.66
N PRO A 43 -13.29 37.35 -45.36
CA PRO A 43 -12.53 36.52 -44.45
C PRO A 43 -12.77 35.07 -44.89
N ARG A 44 -11.79 34.47 -45.57
CA ARG A 44 -11.76 33.04 -45.81
C ARG A 44 -11.86 32.39 -44.44
N ARG A 45 -13.02 31.79 -44.15
CA ARG A 45 -13.17 30.85 -43.05
C ARG A 45 -12.14 29.76 -43.29
N TYR A 46 -11.03 29.83 -42.57
CA TYR A 46 -10.21 28.65 -42.34
C TYR A 46 -11.07 27.70 -41.50
N HIS A 47 -11.89 26.90 -42.17
CA HIS A 47 -12.33 25.64 -41.61
C HIS A 47 -11.05 24.83 -41.42
N ALA A 48 -10.49 24.88 -40.21
CA ALA A 48 -9.47 23.96 -39.79
C ALA A 48 -9.98 22.56 -40.15
N LEU A 49 -9.28 21.89 -41.07
CA LEU A 49 -9.46 20.48 -41.37
C LEU A 49 -9.05 19.71 -40.11
N ARG A 50 -9.91 19.70 -39.09
CA ARG A 50 -9.90 18.64 -38.08
C ARG A 50 -10.21 17.37 -38.86
N GLY A 51 -9.18 16.57 -39.10
CA GLY A 51 -9.35 15.22 -39.63
C GLY A 51 -10.48 14.55 -38.86
N LYS A 52 -11.52 14.12 -39.57
CA LYS A 52 -12.61 13.37 -38.95
C LYS A 52 -11.96 12.15 -38.27
N PRO A 53 -12.19 11.91 -36.98
CA PRO A 53 -11.69 10.70 -36.36
C PRO A 53 -12.21 9.51 -37.17
N ILE A 54 -11.33 8.56 -37.46
CA ILE A 54 -11.65 7.29 -38.13
C ILE A 54 -12.86 6.70 -37.40
N HIS A 55 -14.01 6.62 -38.07
CA HIS A 55 -15.32 6.35 -37.46
C HIS A 55 -15.30 5.10 -36.56
N GLY A 56 -14.53 4.07 -36.92
CA GLY A 56 -14.39 2.83 -36.14
C GLY A 56 -13.74 3.02 -34.77
N VAL A 57 -12.70 3.85 -34.64
CA VAL A 57 -12.01 4.10 -33.35
C VAL A 57 -12.87 4.95 -32.43
N ALA A 58 -13.63 5.91 -32.99
CA ALA A 58 -14.58 6.72 -32.23
C ALA A 58 -15.72 5.88 -31.66
N VAL A 59 -16.31 4.98 -32.47
CA VAL A 59 -17.41 4.09 -32.05
C VAL A 59 -16.95 3.09 -30.99
N ILE A 60 -15.75 2.50 -31.13
CA ILE A 60 -15.20 1.59 -30.11
C ILE A 60 -14.98 2.34 -28.80
N ARG A 61 -14.41 3.54 -28.85
CA ARG A 61 -14.19 4.38 -27.67
C ARG A 61 -15.51 4.76 -26.98
N GLU A 62 -16.55 5.09 -27.73
CA GLU A 62 -17.89 5.39 -27.20
C GLU A 62 -18.55 4.18 -26.57
N ARG A 63 -18.44 2.99 -27.19
CA ARG A 63 -18.96 1.75 -26.62
C ARG A 63 -18.23 1.34 -25.34
N VAL A 64 -16.90 1.47 -25.31
CA VAL A 64 -16.10 1.22 -24.11
C VAL A 64 -16.45 2.22 -23.01
N ALA A 65 -16.59 3.51 -23.34
CA ALA A 65 -16.99 4.54 -22.37
C ALA A 65 -18.42 4.30 -21.84
N SER A 66 -19.35 3.90 -22.71
CA SER A 66 -20.73 3.57 -22.34
C SER A 66 -20.80 2.33 -21.43
N ALA A 67 -20.07 1.27 -21.77
CA ALA A 67 -19.96 0.08 -20.93
C ALA A 67 -19.34 0.40 -19.56
N TYR A 68 -18.30 1.24 -19.53
CA TYR A 68 -17.69 1.70 -18.30
C TYR A 68 -18.65 2.54 -17.44
N ASN A 69 -19.39 3.48 -18.05
CA ASN A 69 -20.38 4.29 -17.33
C ASN A 69 -21.53 3.45 -16.78
N TRP A 70 -22.06 2.49 -17.56
CA TRP A 70 -23.09 1.54 -17.12
C TRP A 70 -22.63 0.72 -15.90
N PHE A 71 -21.35 0.33 -15.88
CA PHE A 71 -20.75 -0.41 -14.77
C PHE A 71 -20.52 0.50 -13.55
N ASP A 72 -20.03 1.72 -13.76
CA ASP A 72 -19.81 2.71 -12.70
C ASP A 72 -21.12 3.10 -12.01
N GLU A 73 -22.22 3.27 -12.74
CA GLU A 73 -23.55 3.55 -12.16
C GLU A 73 -24.02 2.46 -11.19
N ARG A 74 -23.59 1.21 -11.40
CA ARG A 74 -23.99 0.05 -10.57
C ARG A 74 -23.04 -0.23 -9.41
N THR A 75 -21.76 0.10 -9.59
CA THR A 75 -20.69 -0.31 -8.67
C THR A 75 -20.05 0.87 -7.95
N ALA A 76 -20.31 2.10 -8.38
CA ALA A 76 -19.69 3.34 -7.91
C ALA A 76 -18.15 3.29 -7.90
N VAL A 77 -17.54 2.43 -8.73
CA VAL A 77 -16.10 2.14 -8.76
C VAL A 77 -15.28 3.41 -8.98
N ARG A 78 -15.75 4.34 -9.81
CA ARG A 78 -15.07 5.62 -10.06
C ARG A 78 -14.96 6.46 -8.79
N SER A 79 -15.96 6.44 -7.92
CA SER A 79 -15.94 7.20 -6.67
C SER A 79 -14.91 6.62 -5.69
N LEU A 80 -14.83 5.28 -5.61
CA LEU A 80 -13.87 4.56 -4.78
C LEU A 80 -12.43 4.73 -5.30
N VAL A 81 -12.22 4.58 -6.61
CA VAL A 81 -10.91 4.76 -7.25
C VAL A 81 -10.43 6.19 -7.12
N ARG A 82 -11.29 7.19 -7.37
CA ARG A 82 -10.93 8.60 -7.21
C ARG A 82 -10.59 8.92 -5.76
N LYS A 83 -11.36 8.40 -4.79
CA LYS A 83 -11.04 8.58 -3.37
C LYS A 83 -9.69 7.92 -3.02
N GLY A 84 -9.39 6.73 -3.55
CA GLY A 84 -8.13 6.05 -3.31
C GLY A 84 -6.90 6.73 -3.93
N LEU A 85 -7.04 7.28 -5.14
CA LEU A 85 -5.95 7.89 -5.91
C LEU A 85 -5.61 9.32 -5.44
N TYR A 86 -6.59 10.08 -4.98
CA TYR A 86 -6.39 11.49 -4.60
C TYR A 86 -6.51 11.71 -3.09
N GLU A 87 -6.31 10.66 -2.30
CA GLU A 87 -6.11 10.78 -0.86
C GLU A 87 -4.78 11.54 -0.63
N ALA A 88 -4.79 12.63 0.12
CA ALA A 88 -3.58 13.38 0.44
C ALA A 88 -2.69 12.61 1.43
N VAL A 89 -1.39 12.61 1.17
CA VAL A 89 -0.33 11.91 1.91
C VAL A 89 0.70 12.93 2.40
N PRO A 90 1.29 12.77 3.59
CA PRO A 90 2.39 13.63 4.05
C PRO A 90 3.59 13.62 3.11
N VAL A 91 4.09 14.81 2.77
CA VAL A 91 5.31 14.95 1.96
C VAL A 91 6.55 14.52 2.76
N ARG A 92 6.64 14.92 4.03
CA ARG A 92 7.79 14.61 4.88
C ARG A 92 7.77 13.13 5.28
N GLY A 93 8.82 12.41 4.90
CA GLY A 93 8.96 10.99 5.21
C GLY A 93 8.20 10.07 4.27
N SER A 94 7.68 10.57 3.13
CA SER A 94 6.91 9.81 2.12
C SER A 94 7.53 8.45 1.73
N TRP A 95 8.87 8.36 1.70
CA TRP A 95 9.60 7.12 1.40
C TRP A 95 9.43 6.04 2.46
N PHE A 96 9.23 6.40 3.73
CA PHE A 96 8.95 5.41 4.77
C PHE A 96 7.51 4.89 4.73
N TYR A 97 6.59 5.61 4.07
CA TYR A 97 5.21 5.14 3.86
C TYR A 97 5.14 4.06 2.76
N THR A 98 6.15 3.96 1.89
CA THR A 98 6.22 2.87 0.89
C THR A 98 6.43 1.50 1.51
N LEU A 99 6.79 1.40 2.80
CA LEU A 99 6.96 0.11 3.47
C LEU A 99 5.65 -0.69 3.54
N GLY A 100 4.51 0.00 3.68
CA GLY A 100 3.20 -0.65 3.70
C GLY A 100 2.81 -1.22 2.33
N SER A 101 2.97 -0.41 1.27
CA SER A 101 2.72 -0.83 -0.12
C SER A 101 3.69 -1.93 -0.57
N ALA A 102 4.97 -1.82 -0.20
CA ALA A 102 5.98 -2.85 -0.44
C ALA A 102 5.62 -4.19 0.22
N THR A 103 5.17 -4.17 1.48
CA THR A 103 4.68 -5.37 2.19
C THR A 103 3.52 -6.02 1.44
N LEU A 104 2.55 -5.22 0.98
CA LEU A 104 1.41 -5.72 0.21
C LEU A 104 1.85 -6.36 -1.11
N ILE A 105 2.76 -5.73 -1.85
CA ILE A 105 3.29 -6.30 -3.11
C ILE A 105 4.01 -7.62 -2.87
N LEU A 106 4.82 -7.72 -1.81
CA LEU A 106 5.50 -8.97 -1.48
C LEU A 106 4.52 -10.08 -1.06
N ILE A 107 3.43 -9.76 -0.34
CA ILE A 107 2.36 -10.72 -0.05
C ILE A 107 1.65 -11.19 -1.33
N LEU A 108 1.38 -10.29 -2.28
CA LEU A 108 0.80 -10.66 -3.56
C LEU A 108 1.75 -11.51 -4.41
N LEU A 109 3.04 -11.19 -4.38
CA LEU A 109 4.07 -12.00 -5.02
C LEU A 109 4.10 -13.42 -4.42
N GLN A 110 3.95 -13.53 -3.10
CA GLN A 110 3.85 -14.81 -2.41
C GLN A 110 2.62 -15.62 -2.81
N LEU A 111 1.45 -14.96 -2.91
CA LEU A 111 0.24 -15.60 -3.39
C LEU A 111 0.43 -16.17 -4.80
N ILE A 112 0.94 -15.35 -5.72
CA ILE A 112 1.09 -15.72 -7.13
C ILE A 112 2.07 -16.88 -7.27
N THR A 113 3.26 -16.77 -6.67
CA THR A 113 4.26 -17.85 -6.72
C THR A 113 3.79 -19.11 -6.00
N GLY A 114 3.07 -18.98 -4.88
CA GLY A 114 2.45 -20.09 -4.17
C GLY A 114 1.45 -20.85 -5.05
N ILE A 115 0.60 -20.15 -5.80
CA ILE A 115 -0.35 -20.76 -6.76
C ILE A 115 0.39 -21.55 -7.85
N PHE A 116 1.53 -21.05 -8.35
CA PHE A 116 2.33 -21.83 -9.30
C PHE A 116 2.96 -23.05 -8.64
N LEU A 117 3.47 -22.93 -7.41
CA LEU A 117 4.06 -24.06 -6.69
C LEU A 117 3.04 -25.16 -6.37
N THR A 118 1.76 -24.84 -6.13
CA THR A 118 0.74 -25.89 -5.95
C THR A 118 0.50 -26.73 -7.21
N MET A 119 0.90 -26.25 -8.38
CA MET A 119 0.85 -27.01 -9.64
C MET A 119 2.09 -27.90 -9.85
N LEU A 120 3.16 -27.68 -9.09
CA LEU A 120 4.48 -28.29 -9.28
C LEU A 120 4.91 -29.20 -8.11
N TYR A 121 4.40 -28.92 -6.90
CA TYR A 121 4.77 -29.60 -5.66
C TYR A 121 3.80 -30.73 -5.30
N VAL A 122 4.34 -31.84 -4.77
CA VAL A 122 3.52 -32.98 -4.31
C VAL A 122 3.54 -33.08 -2.79
N PRO A 123 2.42 -32.88 -2.08
CA PRO A 123 2.35 -32.88 -0.62
C PRO A 123 2.33 -34.29 -0.01
N SER A 124 3.34 -35.11 -0.29
CA SER A 124 3.53 -36.46 0.26
C SER A 124 4.91 -36.62 0.87
N VAL A 125 5.03 -37.35 1.99
CA VAL A 125 6.36 -37.55 2.64
C VAL A 125 7.34 -38.33 1.78
N THR A 126 6.85 -39.08 0.79
CA THR A 126 7.67 -39.85 -0.15
C THR A 126 8.11 -39.04 -1.37
N GLU A 127 7.38 -37.96 -1.71
CA GLU A 127 7.56 -37.24 -2.98
C GLU A 127 7.81 -35.74 -2.80
N ALA A 128 7.53 -35.16 -1.63
CA ALA A 128 7.69 -33.73 -1.36
C ALA A 128 9.12 -33.27 -1.66
N TRP A 129 10.10 -33.91 -1.03
CA TRP A 129 11.51 -33.62 -1.26
C TRP A 129 11.93 -33.87 -2.72
N ALA A 130 11.54 -35.02 -3.28
CA ALA A 130 11.90 -35.40 -4.64
C ALA A 130 11.31 -34.46 -5.70
N SER A 131 10.08 -33.97 -5.48
CA SER A 131 9.45 -32.99 -6.37
C SER A 131 10.23 -31.68 -6.39
N LEU A 132 10.71 -31.20 -5.24
CA LEU A 132 11.52 -29.97 -5.17
C LEU A 132 12.93 -30.15 -5.74
N GLU A 133 13.55 -31.31 -5.52
CA GLU A 133 14.85 -31.61 -6.13
C GLU A 133 14.72 -31.73 -7.67
N PHE A 134 13.61 -32.30 -8.17
CA PHE A 134 13.31 -32.28 -9.59
C PHE A 134 13.18 -30.84 -10.12
N LEU A 135 12.46 -29.96 -9.43
CA LEU A 135 12.39 -28.54 -9.84
C LEU A 135 13.79 -27.92 -9.93
N LYS A 136 14.60 -28.12 -8.88
CA LYS A 136 15.96 -27.59 -8.80
C LYS A 136 16.87 -28.08 -9.93
N GLN A 137 16.79 -29.34 -10.33
CA GLN A 137 17.71 -29.97 -11.29
C GLN A 137 17.22 -29.95 -12.74
N HIS A 138 15.90 -30.00 -12.95
CA HIS A 138 15.32 -30.35 -14.25
C HIS A 138 14.23 -29.38 -14.74
N ASP A 139 13.71 -28.48 -13.90
CA ASP A 139 12.72 -27.47 -14.31
C ASP A 139 13.18 -26.06 -13.92
N ALA A 140 13.78 -25.35 -14.89
CA ALA A 140 14.25 -23.99 -14.68
C ALA A 140 13.13 -23.03 -14.25
N PHE A 141 11.90 -23.19 -14.76
CA PHE A 141 10.78 -22.34 -14.37
C PHE A 141 10.40 -22.60 -12.91
N GLY A 142 10.18 -23.85 -12.53
CA GLY A 142 9.86 -24.23 -11.16
C GLY A 142 10.95 -23.86 -10.16
N SER A 143 12.23 -24.03 -10.53
CA SER A 143 13.37 -23.61 -9.71
C SER A 143 13.35 -22.10 -9.43
N ILE A 144 13.13 -21.28 -10.47
CA ILE A 144 13.05 -19.82 -10.32
C ILE A 144 11.82 -19.43 -9.50
N VAL A 145 10.66 -20.01 -9.76
CA VAL A 145 9.42 -19.73 -9.01
C VAL A 145 9.60 -20.07 -7.53
N ARG A 146 10.19 -21.23 -7.22
CA ARG A 146 10.55 -21.64 -5.85
C ARG A 146 11.53 -20.65 -5.21
N GLY A 147 12.55 -20.23 -5.95
CA GLY A 147 13.49 -19.20 -5.53
C GLY A 147 12.78 -17.90 -5.17
N ILE A 148 11.92 -17.38 -6.04
CA ILE A 148 11.16 -16.15 -5.79
C ILE A 148 10.26 -16.31 -4.57
N HIS A 149 9.58 -17.45 -4.40
CA HIS A 149 8.73 -17.73 -3.25
C HIS A 149 9.53 -17.69 -1.93
N LEU A 150 10.70 -18.34 -1.88
CA LEU A 150 11.56 -18.34 -0.70
C LEU A 150 12.14 -16.94 -0.40
N TRP A 151 12.81 -16.32 -1.37
CA TRP A 151 13.47 -15.03 -1.15
C TRP A 151 12.48 -13.90 -0.91
N SER A 152 11.30 -13.93 -1.54
CA SER A 152 10.25 -12.98 -1.21
C SER A 152 9.72 -13.17 0.21
N ALA A 153 9.80 -14.37 0.82
CA ALA A 153 9.41 -14.59 2.22
C ALA A 153 10.35 -13.88 3.17
N TYR A 154 11.66 -14.02 2.93
CA TYR A 154 12.69 -13.38 3.74
C TYR A 154 12.64 -11.87 3.60
N VAL A 155 12.53 -11.36 2.36
CA VAL A 155 12.40 -9.93 2.10
C VAL A 155 11.07 -9.38 2.67
N LEU A 156 9.98 -10.14 2.60
CA LEU A 156 8.69 -9.77 3.21
C LEU A 156 8.84 -9.59 4.72
N LEU A 157 9.42 -10.55 5.44
CA LEU A 157 9.58 -10.43 6.88
C LEU A 157 10.51 -9.28 7.29
N PHE A 158 11.56 -9.04 6.51
CA PHE A 158 12.43 -7.87 6.72
C PHE A 158 11.67 -6.55 6.54
N VAL A 159 10.97 -6.37 5.42
CA VAL A 159 10.21 -5.14 5.10
C VAL A 159 9.04 -4.96 6.08
N LEU A 160 8.36 -6.04 6.45
CA LEU A 160 7.29 -6.04 7.45
C LEU A 160 7.83 -5.62 8.83
N GLY A 161 9.00 -6.10 9.23
CA GLY A 161 9.68 -5.66 10.44
C GLY A 161 9.98 -4.15 10.41
N LEU A 162 10.52 -3.64 9.30
CA LEU A 162 10.72 -2.20 9.11
C LEU A 162 9.41 -1.42 9.16
N HIS A 163 8.33 -1.95 8.57
CA HIS A 163 7.01 -1.33 8.63
C HIS A 163 6.49 -1.22 10.07
N MET A 164 6.67 -2.28 10.87
CA MET A 164 6.31 -2.32 12.30
C MET A 164 7.15 -1.32 13.12
N ILE A 165 8.47 -1.33 12.95
CA ILE A 165 9.39 -0.38 13.60
C ILE A 165 8.98 1.05 13.30
N ARG A 166 8.75 1.36 12.02
CA ARG A 166 8.35 2.69 11.58
C ARG A 166 7.01 3.12 12.17
N THR A 167 6.01 2.23 12.18
CA THR A 167 4.69 2.55 12.74
C THR A 167 4.74 2.75 14.26
N PHE A 168 5.62 2.02 14.95
CA PHE A 168 5.89 2.21 16.37
C PHE A 168 6.58 3.55 16.65
N PHE A 169 7.75 3.81 16.05
CA PHE A 169 8.51 5.04 16.31
C PHE A 169 7.80 6.31 15.84
N SER A 170 7.00 6.24 14.77
CA SER A 170 6.20 7.39 14.34
C SER A 170 4.93 7.59 15.18
N GLY A 171 4.60 6.69 16.11
CA GLY A 171 3.34 6.75 16.86
C GLY A 171 2.09 6.61 15.98
N SER A 172 2.20 5.94 14.83
CA SER A 172 1.07 5.74 13.89
C SER A 172 -0.09 4.95 14.51
N TYR A 173 0.20 4.13 15.52
CA TYR A 173 -0.76 3.26 16.22
C TYR A 173 -1.66 4.00 17.21
N LYS A 174 -1.33 5.24 17.58
CA LYS A 174 -2.13 6.04 18.51
C LYS A 174 -3.48 6.41 17.90
N ARG A 175 -4.42 6.87 18.74
CA ARG A 175 -5.74 7.35 18.35
C ARG A 175 -5.71 8.19 17.06
N PRO A 176 -6.63 7.95 16.09
CA PRO A 176 -7.74 6.98 16.04
C PRO A 176 -7.39 5.62 15.36
N ARG A 177 -6.10 5.26 15.31
CA ARG A 177 -5.59 4.13 14.52
C ARG A 177 -5.26 2.89 15.35
N GLU A 178 -5.82 2.77 16.56
CA GLU A 178 -5.59 1.63 17.45
C GLU A 178 -6.05 0.32 16.78
N LEU A 179 -7.23 0.32 16.15
CA LEU A 179 -7.72 -0.85 15.39
C LEU A 179 -6.85 -1.17 14.17
N ASN A 180 -6.24 -0.15 13.56
CA ASN A 180 -5.29 -0.37 12.47
C ASN A 180 -4.04 -1.09 12.99
N TRP A 181 -3.57 -0.72 14.18
CA TRP A 181 -2.47 -1.41 14.84
C TRP A 181 -2.81 -2.84 15.25
N VAL A 182 -4.00 -3.08 15.80
CA VAL A 182 -4.45 -4.43 16.17
C VAL A 182 -4.53 -5.33 14.94
N THR A 183 -5.15 -4.86 13.86
CA THR A 183 -5.19 -5.62 12.60
C THR A 183 -3.79 -5.84 12.01
N GLY A 184 -2.91 -4.85 12.05
CA GLY A 184 -1.51 -4.97 11.62
C GLY A 184 -0.70 -5.99 12.44
N THR A 185 -0.87 -6.00 13.76
CA THR A 185 -0.24 -6.99 14.65
C THR A 185 -0.78 -8.40 14.39
N GLY A 186 -2.10 -8.53 14.15
CA GLY A 186 -2.71 -9.79 13.74
C GLY A 186 -2.14 -10.30 12.40
N LEU A 187 -1.99 -9.41 11.42
CA LEU A 187 -1.34 -9.74 10.13
C LEU A 187 0.11 -10.17 10.31
N PHE A 188 0.87 -9.49 11.17
CA PHE A 188 2.24 -9.89 11.49
C PHE A 188 2.31 -11.34 12.00
N VAL A 189 1.44 -11.70 12.96
CA VAL A 189 1.35 -13.07 13.48
C VAL A 189 0.94 -14.07 12.38
N LEU A 190 -0.01 -13.71 11.52
CA LEU A 190 -0.42 -14.59 10.42
C LEU A 190 0.70 -14.79 9.39
N VAL A 191 1.48 -13.75 9.06
CA VAL A 191 2.63 -13.86 8.15
C VAL A 191 3.75 -14.71 8.78
N LEU A 192 4.01 -14.59 10.08
CA LEU A 192 4.90 -15.53 10.78
C LEU A 192 4.34 -16.97 10.75
N GLY A 193 3.02 -17.15 10.87
CA GLY A 193 2.38 -18.44 10.68
C GLY A 193 2.56 -19.01 9.27
N MET A 194 2.44 -18.17 8.24
CA MET A 194 2.73 -18.54 6.85
C MET A 194 4.17 -19.02 6.68
N ALA A 195 5.14 -18.28 7.22
CA ALA A 195 6.55 -18.63 7.11
C ALA A 195 6.87 -19.98 7.81
N ILE A 196 6.39 -20.20 9.04
CA ILE A 196 6.54 -21.48 9.76
C ILE A 196 5.91 -22.64 8.98
N THR A 197 4.67 -22.49 8.53
CA THR A 197 3.95 -23.59 7.86
C THR A 197 4.54 -23.88 6.48
N GLY A 198 5.06 -22.87 5.78
CA GLY A 198 5.80 -23.05 4.54
C GLY A 198 7.12 -23.78 4.75
N ALA A 199 7.83 -23.52 5.86
CA ALA A 199 9.08 -24.19 6.20
C ALA A 199 8.94 -25.70 6.43
N PHE A 200 7.73 -26.22 6.66
CA PHE A 200 7.51 -27.67 6.78
C PHE A 200 7.45 -28.37 5.43
N LEU A 201 7.09 -27.65 4.37
CA LEU A 201 6.72 -28.27 3.08
C LEU A 201 7.90 -28.88 2.31
N PRO A 202 9.15 -28.39 2.40
CA PRO A 202 10.25 -29.03 1.69
C PRO A 202 10.54 -30.48 2.09
N TRP A 203 10.17 -30.85 3.32
CA TRP A 203 10.39 -32.18 3.88
C TRP A 203 11.85 -32.66 3.83
N ASP A 204 12.79 -31.71 3.96
CA ASP A 204 14.20 -31.95 4.24
C ASP A 204 14.46 -32.00 5.76
N GLN A 205 15.72 -32.19 6.17
CA GLN A 205 16.06 -32.30 7.59
C GLN A 205 15.63 -31.08 8.40
N ALA A 206 15.95 -29.87 7.94
CA ALA A 206 15.48 -28.63 8.55
C ALA A 206 13.96 -28.58 8.71
N ALA A 207 13.21 -28.89 7.66
CA ALA A 207 11.75 -28.89 7.68
C ALA A 207 11.17 -29.89 8.69
N TYR A 208 11.69 -31.13 8.72
CA TYR A 208 11.21 -32.17 9.62
C TYR A 208 11.42 -31.81 11.09
N TRP A 209 12.61 -31.36 11.45
CA TRP A 209 12.91 -30.99 12.84
C TRP A 209 12.21 -29.70 13.27
N THR A 210 12.04 -28.74 12.36
CA THR A 210 11.17 -27.59 12.58
C THR A 210 9.74 -28.04 12.88
N ALA A 211 9.21 -28.99 12.09
CA ALA A 211 7.89 -29.54 12.33
C ALA A 211 7.76 -30.22 13.70
N VAL A 212 8.76 -31.00 14.12
CA VAL A 212 8.79 -31.62 15.45
C VAL A 212 8.73 -30.58 16.56
N VAL A 213 9.60 -29.56 16.52
CA VAL A 213 9.67 -28.52 17.54
C VAL A 213 8.38 -27.69 17.58
N VAL A 214 7.96 -27.15 16.44
CA VAL A 214 6.81 -26.25 16.35
C VAL A 214 5.52 -26.94 16.77
N THR A 215 5.29 -28.18 16.33
CA THR A 215 4.06 -28.91 16.70
C THR A 215 4.05 -29.37 18.15
N ASN A 216 5.19 -29.34 18.85
CA ASN A 216 5.22 -29.55 20.31
C ASN A 216 4.83 -28.30 21.10
N ILE A 217 4.96 -27.09 20.54
CA ILE A 217 4.66 -25.84 21.25
C ILE A 217 3.21 -25.80 21.77
N PRO A 218 2.17 -26.15 20.98
CA PRO A 218 0.79 -26.15 21.48
C PRO A 218 0.58 -27.02 22.72
N ALA A 219 1.38 -28.08 22.92
CA ALA A 219 1.23 -28.98 24.06
C ALA A 219 1.44 -28.29 25.42
N TYR A 220 2.14 -27.14 25.44
CA TYR A 220 2.34 -26.35 26.65
C TYR A 220 1.12 -25.48 27.01
N THR A 221 0.14 -25.35 26.11
CA THR A 221 -1.10 -24.61 26.39
C THR A 221 -2.03 -25.47 27.27
N PRO A 222 -2.41 -25.00 28.47
CA PRO A 222 -3.33 -25.74 29.33
C PRO A 222 -4.66 -26.05 28.63
N LEU A 223 -5.32 -27.13 29.05
CA LEU A 223 -6.65 -27.60 28.62
C LEU A 223 -6.72 -28.12 27.18
N ILE A 224 -6.33 -27.31 26.19
CA ILE A 224 -6.52 -27.62 24.76
C ILE A 224 -5.24 -28.05 24.05
N GLY A 225 -4.07 -27.88 24.66
CA GLY A 225 -2.78 -28.01 23.98
C GLY A 225 -2.49 -29.40 23.43
N SER A 226 -2.75 -30.44 24.22
CA SER A 226 -2.58 -31.84 23.80
C SER A 226 -3.51 -32.19 22.63
N PHE A 227 -4.76 -31.72 22.68
CA PHE A 227 -5.72 -31.88 21.59
C PHE A 227 -5.26 -31.19 20.32
N VAL A 228 -4.79 -29.93 20.41
CA VAL A 228 -4.29 -29.17 19.24
C VAL A 228 -3.07 -29.87 18.62
N ARG A 229 -2.12 -30.34 19.44
CA ARG A 229 -0.97 -31.12 18.94
C ARG A 229 -1.43 -32.39 18.22
N ALA A 230 -2.32 -33.18 18.85
CA ALA A 230 -2.82 -34.42 18.27
C ALA A 230 -3.61 -34.17 16.96
N LEU A 231 -4.42 -33.11 16.94
CA LEU A 231 -5.17 -32.69 15.76
C LEU A 231 -4.24 -32.21 14.64
N TRP A 232 -3.14 -31.52 14.94
CA TRP A 232 -2.21 -31.10 13.90
C TRP A 232 -1.41 -32.31 13.38
N ARG A 233 -0.79 -33.09 14.27
CA ARG A 233 0.08 -34.21 13.86
C ARG A 233 -0.67 -35.36 13.22
N GLY A 234 -1.86 -35.68 13.74
CA GLY A 234 -2.61 -36.88 13.36
C GLY A 234 -2.06 -38.18 13.94
N GLY A 235 -1.19 -38.09 14.94
CA GLY A 235 -0.54 -39.20 15.63
C GLY A 235 0.48 -38.69 16.66
N ASP A 236 1.23 -39.60 17.26
CA ASP A 236 2.24 -39.24 18.27
C ASP A 236 3.47 -38.55 17.64
N PHE A 237 3.80 -38.96 16.41
CA PHE A 237 4.96 -38.49 15.66
C PHE A 237 4.58 -37.60 14.48
N VAL A 238 5.54 -36.81 14.01
CA VAL A 238 5.42 -36.04 12.77
C VAL A 238 5.50 -37.01 11.58
N GLY A 239 4.53 -36.95 10.68
CA GLY A 239 4.42 -37.88 9.55
C GLY A 239 3.49 -37.40 8.43
N PRO A 240 2.95 -38.32 7.60
CA PRO A 240 2.16 -37.97 6.41
C PRO A 240 0.96 -37.06 6.69
N VAL A 241 0.23 -37.35 7.76
CA VAL A 241 -0.95 -36.56 8.15
C VAL A 241 -0.53 -35.15 8.58
N THR A 242 0.62 -35.00 9.25
CA THR A 242 1.15 -33.70 9.65
C THR A 242 1.49 -32.85 8.43
N LEU A 243 2.14 -33.43 7.42
CA LEU A 243 2.52 -32.73 6.19
C LEU A 243 1.28 -32.23 5.43
N VAL A 244 0.33 -33.13 5.14
CA VAL A 244 -0.85 -32.75 4.34
C VAL A 244 -1.75 -31.75 5.06
N ARG A 245 -1.89 -31.85 6.39
CA ARG A 245 -2.62 -30.85 7.19
C ARG A 245 -1.89 -29.52 7.17
N THR A 246 -0.56 -29.51 7.30
CA THR A 246 0.22 -28.27 7.24
C THR A 246 0.15 -27.62 5.87
N PHE A 247 0.16 -28.41 4.80
CA PHE A 247 -0.10 -27.92 3.44
C PHE A 247 -1.48 -27.25 3.34
N GLY A 248 -2.54 -27.90 3.86
CA GLY A 248 -3.88 -27.29 3.93
C GLY A 248 -3.93 -26.02 4.78
N ILE A 249 -3.18 -25.97 5.88
CA ILE A 249 -3.08 -24.78 6.74
C ILE A 249 -2.39 -23.62 5.98
N HIS A 250 -1.27 -23.90 5.33
CA HIS A 250 -0.47 -22.92 4.61
C HIS A 250 -1.18 -22.37 3.38
N VAL A 251 -1.80 -23.23 2.58
CA VAL A 251 -2.41 -22.83 1.30
C VAL A 251 -3.82 -22.27 1.48
N TRP A 252 -4.58 -22.75 2.46
CA TRP A 252 -6.00 -22.39 2.63
C TRP A 252 -6.30 -21.68 3.94
N LEU A 253 -6.01 -22.31 5.09
CA LEU A 253 -6.52 -21.82 6.38
C LEU A 253 -5.95 -20.46 6.78
N ILE A 254 -4.64 -20.27 6.67
CA ILE A 254 -4.04 -18.98 7.02
C ILE A 254 -4.40 -17.93 5.96
N PRO A 255 -4.28 -18.18 4.63
CA PRO A 255 -4.66 -17.21 3.61
C PRO A 255 -6.11 -16.74 3.68
N VAL A 256 -7.08 -17.63 3.97
CA VAL A 256 -8.50 -17.25 4.06
C VAL A 256 -8.78 -16.29 5.22
N ILE A 257 -7.92 -16.28 6.25
CA ILE A 257 -7.98 -15.31 7.35
C ILE A 257 -7.15 -14.06 7.03
N LEU A 258 -5.97 -14.25 6.44
CA LEU A 258 -5.02 -13.20 6.10
C LEU A 258 -5.63 -12.16 5.14
N PHE A 259 -6.22 -12.59 4.02
CA PHE A 259 -6.70 -11.65 2.99
C PHE A 259 -7.87 -10.76 3.45
N PRO A 260 -8.91 -11.28 4.13
CA PRO A 260 -9.92 -10.42 4.74
C PRO A 260 -9.33 -9.44 5.76
N LEU A 261 -8.35 -9.87 6.56
CA LEU A 261 -7.71 -8.99 7.53
C LEU A 261 -6.85 -7.90 6.86
N ILE A 262 -6.19 -8.20 5.72
CA ILE A 262 -5.53 -7.20 4.87
C ILE A 262 -6.56 -6.19 4.38
N GLY A 263 -7.71 -6.67 3.88
CA GLY A 263 -8.81 -5.81 3.45
C GLY A 263 -9.31 -4.88 4.56
N ALA A 264 -9.51 -5.42 5.77
CA ALA A 264 -9.89 -4.63 6.94
C ALA A 264 -8.82 -3.61 7.35
N HIS A 265 -7.54 -4.01 7.33
CA HIS A 265 -6.40 -3.14 7.63
C HIS A 265 -6.32 -1.96 6.64
N LEU A 266 -6.40 -2.24 5.33
CA LEU A 266 -6.42 -1.20 4.32
C LEU A 266 -7.67 -0.32 4.42
N ALA A 267 -8.85 -0.89 4.72
CA ALA A 267 -10.06 -0.11 4.90
C ALA A 267 -9.97 0.85 6.09
N LEU A 268 -9.38 0.43 7.21
CA LEU A 268 -9.12 1.28 8.37
C LEU A 268 -8.09 2.37 8.06
N LEU A 269 -7.03 2.03 7.32
CA LEU A 269 -6.06 3.01 6.82
C LEU A 269 -6.75 4.05 5.92
N ARG A 270 -7.65 3.63 5.02
CA ARG A 270 -8.40 4.55 4.16
C ARG A 270 -9.44 5.37 4.92
N LYS A 271 -9.96 4.86 6.04
CA LYS A 271 -10.91 5.58 6.87
C LYS A 271 -10.22 6.67 7.71
N HIS A 272 -9.06 6.36 8.29
CA HIS A 272 -8.36 7.24 9.22
C HIS A 272 -7.15 7.97 8.62
N GLY A 273 -6.80 7.67 7.37
CA GLY A 273 -5.62 8.20 6.68
C GLY A 273 -4.29 7.72 7.27
N GLU A 274 -3.22 7.96 6.54
CA GLU A 274 -1.85 7.72 7.00
C GLU A 274 -1.42 8.71 8.08
N HIS A 275 -0.66 8.29 9.09
CA HIS A 275 -0.14 9.21 10.11
C HIS A 275 0.49 10.44 9.46
N GLY A 276 -0.02 11.64 9.74
CA GLY A 276 0.41 12.85 9.06
C GLY A 276 -0.24 13.09 7.69
N SER A 277 -1.38 12.50 7.34
CA SER A 277 -2.23 12.91 6.21
C SER A 277 -3.24 13.96 6.65
N TYR A 278 -3.92 14.64 5.71
CA TYR A 278 -4.99 15.61 6.00
C TYR A 278 -6.16 15.03 6.82
N VAL A 279 -6.44 13.73 6.69
CA VAL A 279 -7.42 12.99 7.52
C VAL A 279 -6.91 12.78 8.93
N ASN A 280 -5.61 12.95 9.11
CA ASN A 280 -5.02 13.04 10.41
C ASN A 280 -4.90 14.49 10.80
N TYR A 281 -5.66 14.77 11.85
CA TYR A 281 -5.46 15.83 12.80
C TYR A 281 -6.20 17.16 12.55
N LEU A 282 -7.44 17.22 13.03
CA LEU A 282 -8.22 18.45 13.19
C LEU A 282 -7.73 19.24 14.45
N GLY A 283 -6.67 20.09 14.37
CA GLY A 283 -6.48 21.33 15.18
C GLY A 283 -5.46 21.56 16.37
N ALA A 284 -4.66 20.64 16.94
CA ALA A 284 -4.46 20.70 18.44
C ALA A 284 -3.54 21.69 19.18
N TYR A 285 -2.30 21.99 18.77
CA TYR A 285 -1.30 22.45 19.77
C TYR A 285 -1.14 23.96 20.00
N ARG A 286 -1.51 24.87 19.09
CA ARG A 286 -1.28 26.31 19.35
C ARG A 286 -2.50 27.11 19.80
N ALA A 287 -3.72 26.65 19.52
CA ALA A 287 -4.93 27.30 20.04
C ALA A 287 -5.06 27.20 21.58
N ARG A 288 -4.46 26.21 22.24
CA ARG A 288 -4.53 26.05 23.70
C ARG A 288 -3.55 26.93 24.49
N GLU A 289 -2.53 27.50 23.87
CA GLU A 289 -1.56 28.40 24.53
C GLU A 289 -1.70 29.87 24.07
N GLY A 290 -2.74 30.19 23.31
CA GLY A 290 -2.89 31.52 22.70
C GLY A 290 -1.81 31.82 21.65
N VAL A 291 -1.12 30.79 21.15
CA VAL A 291 -0.12 30.91 20.09
C VAL A 291 -0.83 30.74 18.75
N ASP A 292 -0.67 31.69 17.83
CA ASP A 292 -1.20 31.54 16.47
C ASP A 292 -0.56 30.32 15.79
N VAL A 293 -1.35 29.27 15.52
CA VAL A 293 -1.00 28.30 14.48
C VAL A 293 -1.27 29.01 13.16
N PRO A 294 -0.27 29.28 12.30
CA PRO A 294 -0.54 29.55 10.91
C PRO A 294 -1.41 28.39 10.42
N PRO A 295 -2.52 28.70 9.74
CA PRO A 295 -3.30 27.66 9.10
C PRO A 295 -2.35 26.80 8.26
N ALA A 296 -2.58 25.49 8.23
CA ALA A 296 -1.93 24.65 7.23
C ALA A 296 -2.08 25.35 5.87
N PRO A 297 -1.00 25.50 5.09
CA PRO A 297 -1.05 26.20 3.81
C PRO A 297 -2.24 25.67 3.01
N LYS A 298 -3.02 26.57 2.40
CA LYS A 298 -4.27 26.24 1.69
C LYS A 298 -4.06 25.03 0.80
N GLN A 299 -4.46 23.86 1.28
CA GLN A 299 -4.60 22.67 0.45
C GLN A 299 -5.61 23.03 -0.64
N ARG A 300 -5.38 22.53 -1.86
CA ARG A 300 -6.37 22.66 -2.93
C ARG A 300 -7.71 22.10 -2.41
N PRO A 301 -8.85 22.80 -2.57
CA PRO A 301 -10.11 22.32 -2.03
C PRO A 301 -10.46 20.96 -2.66
N ILE A 302 -10.41 19.92 -1.85
CA ILE A 302 -11.07 18.64 -2.10
C ILE A 302 -12.10 18.53 -0.96
N GLU A 303 -13.23 19.24 -1.10
CA GLU A 303 -14.23 19.45 -0.02
C GLU A 303 -14.78 18.13 0.57
N PRO A 304 -15.06 18.10 1.88
CA PRO A 304 -16.24 17.41 2.40
C PRO A 304 -17.40 18.40 2.60
N PRO A 305 -18.60 18.17 2.04
CA PRO A 305 -19.80 18.91 2.41
C PRO A 305 -20.41 18.40 3.73
N TYR A 306 -20.94 19.36 4.47
CA TYR A 306 -21.57 19.31 5.80
C TYR A 306 -22.85 18.43 5.89
N PRO A 307 -23.28 17.95 7.09
CA PRO A 307 -22.71 18.16 8.43
C PRO A 307 -21.76 17.06 8.90
N ALA A 308 -20.55 17.47 9.30
CA ALA A 308 -19.75 16.70 10.24
C ALA A 308 -20.13 17.13 11.67
N ALA A 309 -20.54 16.20 12.51
CA ALA A 309 -20.87 16.47 13.91
C ALA A 309 -19.62 16.99 14.67
N PRO A 310 -19.76 17.97 15.57
CA PRO A 310 -18.63 18.44 16.39
C PRO A 310 -18.19 17.33 17.33
N SER A 311 -16.92 16.95 17.31
CA SER A 311 -16.31 16.06 18.30
C SER A 311 -15.20 16.82 19.04
N GLU A 312 -15.13 16.64 20.36
CA GLU A 312 -14.35 17.49 21.30
C GLU A 312 -12.83 17.25 21.32
N GLU A 313 -12.28 16.37 20.48
CA GLU A 313 -10.87 15.97 20.57
C GLU A 313 -10.01 16.49 19.41
N VAL A 314 -8.96 17.23 19.79
CA VAL A 314 -8.13 18.01 18.88
C VAL A 314 -6.79 17.30 18.62
N TRP A 315 -6.40 17.17 17.35
CA TRP A 315 -5.20 16.42 16.89
C TRP A 315 -4.36 17.35 15.94
N ALA A 316 -3.00 17.35 15.86
CA ALA A 316 -2.14 18.26 15.02
C ALA A 316 -1.70 17.82 13.57
N ALA A 317 -2.11 18.54 12.50
CA ALA A 317 -1.95 18.17 11.07
C ALA A 317 -0.52 18.23 10.51
N PRO A 318 -0.21 17.41 9.49
CA PRO A 318 0.99 17.63 8.65
C PRO A 318 0.98 19.02 8.03
N LEU A 319 2.16 19.66 7.98
CA LEU A 319 2.31 20.99 7.39
C LEU A 319 2.17 20.99 5.87
N GLU A 320 2.54 19.89 5.21
CA GLU A 320 2.52 19.74 3.75
C GLU A 320 2.04 18.34 3.37
N THR A 321 1.06 18.28 2.48
CA THR A 321 0.53 17.04 1.91
C THR A 321 0.51 17.12 0.39
N GLU A 322 0.68 15.99 -0.27
CA GLU A 322 0.56 15.83 -1.73
C GLU A 322 -0.45 14.72 -2.06
N ASP A 323 -1.00 14.71 -3.28
CA ASP A 323 -1.92 13.66 -3.71
C ASP A 323 -1.18 12.30 -3.81
N PHE A 324 -1.84 11.22 -3.37
CA PHE A 324 -1.29 9.86 -3.46
C PHE A 324 -0.85 9.52 -4.90
N TYR A 325 -1.69 9.82 -5.89
CA TYR A 325 -1.35 9.74 -7.31
C TYR A 325 -1.12 11.14 -7.89
N PRO A 326 -0.03 11.38 -8.65
CA PRO A 326 0.99 10.41 -9.08
C PRO A 326 2.16 10.23 -8.11
N HIS A 327 2.29 11.08 -7.09
CA HIS A 327 3.54 11.26 -6.35
C HIS A 327 3.91 10.07 -5.47
N GLN A 328 3.02 9.66 -4.56
CA GLN A 328 3.27 8.51 -3.70
C GLN A 328 3.25 7.20 -4.49
N THR A 329 2.33 7.05 -5.45
CA THR A 329 2.26 5.86 -6.32
C THR A 329 3.57 5.65 -7.09
N PHE A 330 4.22 6.71 -7.53
CA PHE A 330 5.53 6.63 -8.19
C PHE A 330 6.62 6.10 -7.24
N LYS A 331 6.67 6.59 -6.01
CA LYS A 331 7.61 6.12 -4.96
C LYS A 331 7.35 4.65 -4.63
N ASP A 332 6.08 4.29 -4.42
CA ASP A 332 5.64 2.90 -4.21
C ASP A 332 6.07 2.00 -5.37
N GLY A 333 5.89 2.46 -6.61
CA GLY A 333 6.27 1.75 -7.83
C GLY A 333 7.77 1.50 -7.93
N ILE A 334 8.61 2.52 -7.64
CA ILE A 334 10.06 2.37 -7.61
C ILE A 334 10.48 1.34 -6.56
N VAL A 335 10.03 1.52 -5.31
CA VAL A 335 10.45 0.64 -4.21
C VAL A 335 10.00 -0.80 -4.48
N SER A 336 8.76 -0.99 -4.95
CA SER A 336 8.23 -2.31 -5.30
C SER A 336 9.01 -2.96 -6.44
N ALA A 337 9.32 -2.20 -7.50
CA ALA A 337 10.11 -2.71 -8.63
C ALA A 337 11.52 -3.11 -8.19
N VAL A 338 12.19 -2.30 -7.37
CA VAL A 338 13.51 -2.62 -6.82
C VAL A 338 13.45 -3.90 -5.99
N LEU A 339 12.46 -4.05 -5.10
CA LEU A 339 12.32 -5.26 -4.27
C LEU A 339 12.06 -6.51 -5.12
N VAL A 340 11.19 -6.42 -6.13
CA VAL A 340 10.94 -7.54 -7.05
C VAL A 340 12.20 -7.92 -7.83
N VAL A 341 12.97 -6.93 -8.28
CA VAL A 341 14.26 -7.18 -8.95
C VAL A 341 15.25 -7.84 -8.00
N VAL A 342 15.38 -7.36 -6.76
CA VAL A 342 16.27 -7.98 -5.77
C VAL A 342 15.87 -9.44 -5.51
N VAL A 343 14.59 -9.70 -5.28
CA VAL A 343 14.06 -11.06 -5.09
C VAL A 343 14.38 -11.94 -6.31
N PHE A 344 14.16 -11.43 -7.51
CA PHE A 344 14.44 -12.16 -8.75
C PHE A 344 15.94 -12.47 -8.89
N VAL A 345 16.82 -11.51 -8.62
CA VAL A 345 18.26 -11.72 -8.65
C VAL A 345 18.69 -12.77 -7.62
N LEU A 346 18.17 -12.70 -6.39
CA LEU A 346 18.46 -13.70 -5.36
C LEU A 346 17.98 -15.10 -5.80
N ALA A 347 16.78 -15.19 -6.38
CA ALA A 347 16.22 -16.43 -6.88
C ALA A 347 17.05 -17.06 -8.00
N VAL A 348 17.58 -16.27 -8.94
CA VAL A 348 18.37 -16.77 -10.07
C VAL A 348 19.83 -17.04 -9.66
N ALA A 349 20.42 -16.16 -8.86
CA ALA A 349 21.85 -16.24 -8.52
C ALA A 349 22.15 -17.23 -7.41
N ILE A 350 21.26 -17.35 -6.42
CA ILE A 350 21.45 -18.22 -5.25
C ILE A 350 20.57 -19.48 -5.36
N GLY A 351 19.42 -19.39 -6.03
CA GLY A 351 18.43 -20.47 -6.04
C GLY A 351 17.72 -20.58 -4.70
N ALA A 352 16.92 -21.63 -4.53
CA ALA A 352 16.36 -21.99 -3.23
C ALA A 352 17.13 -23.21 -2.68
N PRO A 353 17.80 -23.11 -1.53
CA PRO A 353 18.46 -24.26 -0.90
C PRO A 353 17.46 -25.38 -0.61
N LEU A 354 17.96 -26.60 -0.57
CA LEU A 354 17.23 -27.81 -0.20
C LEU A 354 18.24 -28.72 0.49
N GLU A 355 17.98 -29.06 1.75
CA GLU A 355 18.88 -29.93 2.51
C GLU A 355 18.68 -31.40 2.13
N ALA A 356 19.43 -32.29 2.80
CA ALA A 356 19.23 -33.72 2.66
C ALA A 356 17.79 -34.12 3.05
N ILE A 357 17.31 -35.21 2.45
CA ILE A 357 16.00 -35.78 2.77
C ILE A 357 15.85 -36.01 4.28
N ALA A 358 14.66 -35.73 4.81
CA ALA A 358 14.36 -35.93 6.22
C ALA A 358 14.63 -37.38 6.66
N ASP A 359 15.43 -37.54 7.71
CA ASP A 359 15.68 -38.82 8.39
C ASP A 359 15.36 -38.66 9.88
N PRO A 360 14.20 -39.15 10.34
CA PRO A 360 13.80 -39.10 11.74
C PRO A 360 14.73 -39.83 12.71
N SER A 361 15.58 -40.73 12.21
CA SER A 361 16.50 -41.52 13.03
C SER A 361 17.84 -40.83 13.29
N THR A 362 18.11 -39.69 12.62
CA THR A 362 19.36 -38.97 12.81
C THR A 362 19.46 -38.34 14.20
N THR A 363 20.60 -38.53 14.86
CA THR A 363 20.92 -37.91 16.15
C THR A 363 21.94 -36.78 16.03
N ASN A 364 22.50 -36.58 14.83
CA ASN A 364 23.61 -35.65 14.59
C ASN A 364 23.16 -34.33 13.94
N TYR A 365 21.89 -34.20 13.57
CA TYR A 365 21.36 -32.97 12.97
C TYR A 365 21.07 -31.93 14.06
N THR A 366 21.60 -30.72 13.91
CA THR A 366 21.34 -29.61 14.84
C THR A 366 20.38 -28.62 14.19
N PRO A 367 19.08 -28.62 14.55
CA PRO A 367 18.12 -27.70 13.97
C PRO A 367 18.40 -26.27 14.42
N VAL A 368 18.54 -25.36 13.46
CA VAL A 368 18.63 -23.91 13.71
C VAL A 368 17.38 -23.27 13.11
N PRO A 369 16.65 -22.44 13.87
CA PRO A 369 15.49 -21.75 13.33
C PRO A 369 15.93 -20.68 12.33
N GLU A 370 15.02 -20.29 11.45
CA GLU A 370 15.24 -19.20 10.50
C GLU A 370 15.57 -17.88 11.21
N TRP A 371 16.35 -17.01 10.55
CA TRP A 371 16.92 -15.81 11.17
C TRP A 371 15.88 -14.87 11.80
N PHE A 372 14.66 -14.84 11.27
CA PHE A 372 13.56 -14.00 11.76
C PHE A 372 12.80 -14.61 12.96
N TYR A 373 13.15 -15.82 13.39
CA TYR A 373 12.72 -16.40 14.67
C TYR A 373 13.80 -16.36 15.75
N LEU A 374 15.01 -15.91 15.41
CA LEU A 374 16.05 -15.63 16.40
C LEU A 374 15.74 -14.31 17.12
N PRO A 375 16.10 -14.21 18.41
CA PRO A 375 15.81 -13.04 19.26
C PRO A 375 16.57 -11.78 18.87
#